data_AF-A0A842CWX1-F1
#
_entry.id   AF-A0A842CWX1-F1
#
_cell.length_a   1.000
_cell.length_b   1.000
_cell.length_c   1.000
_cell.angle_alpha   90.00
_cell.angle_beta   90.00
_cell.angle_gamma   90.00
#
_symmetry.space_group_name_H-M   'P 1'
#
loop_
_entity.id
_entity.type
_entity.pdbx_description
1 polymer ?
#
loop_
_entity_poly.entity_id
_entity_poly.type
_entity_poly.pdbx_seq_one_letter_code
_entity_poly.pdbx_strand_id
1 'polypeptide(L)'
;MRLYELANNYQRVVDLAATTEAETLNDTLDSIKESIDIKAENIAKVIKTLEAEESGLKAEIDRMTGRKSTIANNIKGLKYYLQSELEKIGMDKVEGQHFTIAIQKNNPSARVDDESKLTAYLIEQPKKLDKKALLEDLKAGVEVEGAELYQGRSLRIR
;
A
#
# COMPACT_ATOMS: atom_id res chain seq x y z
N MET A 1 19.19 -14.03 1.50
CA MET A 1 20.67 -13.93 1.40
C MET A 1 21.14 -13.18 2.63
N ARG A 2 22.19 -13.64 3.32
CA ARG A 2 22.77 -12.88 4.44
C ARG A 2 23.67 -11.79 3.87
N LEU A 3 23.26 -10.53 4.01
CA LEU A 3 23.95 -9.38 3.43
C LEU A 3 25.21 -9.00 4.21
N TYR A 4 25.23 -9.27 5.52
CA TYR A 4 26.35 -9.01 6.42
C TYR A 4 26.59 -10.19 7.37
N GLU A 5 27.84 -10.39 7.79
CA GLU A 5 28.17 -11.26 8.92
C GLU A 5 27.84 -10.52 10.23
N LEU A 6 26.84 -11.02 10.96
CA LEU A 6 26.39 -10.48 12.23
C LEU A 6 26.84 -11.39 13.37
N ALA A 7 27.24 -10.81 14.50
CA ALA A 7 27.46 -11.57 15.71
C ALA A 7 26.15 -12.27 16.14
N ASN A 8 26.26 -13.45 16.76
CA ASN A 8 25.10 -14.30 17.13
C ASN A 8 23.97 -13.54 17.85
N ASN A 9 24.30 -12.51 18.65
CA ASN A 9 23.32 -11.70 19.36
C ASN A 9 22.47 -10.83 18.41
N TYR A 10 23.07 -10.25 17.37
CA TYR A 10 22.37 -9.44 16.38
C TYR A 10 21.62 -10.28 15.35
N GLN A 11 22.06 -11.52 15.09
CA GLN A 11 21.28 -12.46 14.30
C GLN A 11 19.95 -12.78 15.00
N ARG A 12 19.94 -12.94 16.33
CA ARG A 12 18.69 -13.09 17.09
C ARG A 12 17.77 -11.88 16.97
N VAL A 13 18.32 -10.67 16.89
CA VAL A 13 17.54 -9.44 16.68
C VAL A 13 16.86 -9.46 15.29
N VAL A 14 17.57 -9.91 14.25
CA VAL A 14 16.98 -10.12 12.91
C VAL A 14 15.83 -11.12 12.97
N ASP A 15 16.06 -12.27 13.60
CA ASP A 15 15.07 -13.34 13.67
C ASP A 15 13.82 -12.92 14.47
N LEU A 16 14.01 -12.18 15.58
CA LEU A 16 12.92 -11.63 16.39
C LEU A 16 12.15 -10.53 15.64
N ALA A 17 12.83 -9.72 14.83
CA ALA A 17 12.20 -8.64 14.07
C ALA A 17 11.21 -9.16 13.02
N ALA A 18 11.36 -10.40 12.58
CA ALA A 18 10.42 -11.05 11.67
C ALA A 18 9.11 -11.51 12.35
N THR A 19 9.04 -11.57 13.69
CA THR A 19 7.98 -12.29 14.41
C THR A 19 7.38 -11.58 15.62
N THR A 20 8.04 -10.55 16.18
CA THR A 20 7.69 -10.00 17.51
C THR A 20 7.57 -8.47 17.51
N GLU A 21 6.86 -7.93 18.51
CA GLU A 21 6.67 -6.49 18.76
C GLU A 21 7.97 -5.76 19.16
N ALA A 22 8.00 -4.45 18.89
CA ALA A 22 9.18 -3.59 19.04
C ALA A 22 9.80 -3.58 20.45
N GLU A 23 9.02 -3.84 21.48
CA GLU A 23 9.46 -3.81 22.89
C GLU A 23 10.50 -4.91 23.19
N THR A 24 10.26 -6.13 22.69
CA THR A 24 11.18 -7.28 22.85
C THR A 24 12.51 -7.12 22.11
N LEU A 25 12.51 -6.33 21.02
CA LEU A 25 13.72 -6.02 20.26
C LEU A 25 14.63 -5.08 21.05
N ASN A 26 14.05 -4.07 21.70
CA ASN A 26 14.79 -3.13 22.53
C ASN A 26 15.44 -3.82 23.72
N ASP A 27 14.72 -4.69 24.42
CA ASP A 27 15.27 -5.47 25.54
C ASP A 27 16.46 -6.34 25.11
N THR A 28 16.36 -6.97 23.94
CA THR A 28 17.45 -7.77 23.38
C THR A 28 18.65 -6.90 23.03
N LEU A 29 18.43 -5.73 22.43
CA LEU A 29 19.49 -4.78 22.10
C LEU A 29 20.16 -4.20 23.36
N ASP A 30 19.40 -3.94 24.41
CA ASP A 30 19.91 -3.39 25.68
C ASP A 30 20.68 -4.42 26.51
N SER A 31 20.38 -5.71 26.32
CA SER A 31 21.17 -6.80 26.90
C SER A 31 22.60 -6.88 26.33
N ILE A 32 22.83 -6.33 25.14
CA ILE A 32 24.13 -6.32 24.47
C ILE A 32 25.01 -5.19 25.03
N LYS A 33 26.01 -5.57 25.83
CA LYS A 33 26.99 -4.65 26.42
C LYS A 33 28.23 -4.53 25.54
N GLU A 34 28.20 -3.60 24.60
CA GLU A 34 29.29 -3.29 23.66
C GLU A 34 29.52 -1.77 23.61
N SER A 35 30.62 -1.31 23.00
CA SER A 35 30.81 0.11 22.70
C SER A 35 29.65 0.60 21.82
N ILE A 36 29.20 1.84 22.03
CA ILE A 36 28.12 2.45 21.24
C ILE A 36 28.44 2.46 19.74
N ASP A 37 29.71 2.60 19.36
CA ASP A 37 30.15 2.62 17.97
C ASP A 37 29.93 1.26 17.30
N ILE A 38 30.31 0.18 17.99
CA ILE A 38 30.15 -1.20 17.50
C ILE A 38 28.67 -1.57 17.49
N LYS A 39 27.92 -1.19 18.53
CA LYS A 39 26.48 -1.42 18.62
C LYS A 39 25.74 -0.71 17.49
N ALA A 40 26.11 0.54 17.18
CA ALA A 40 25.53 1.31 16.08
C ALA A 40 25.82 0.67 14.71
N GLU A 41 27.05 0.23 14.46
CA GLU A 41 27.42 -0.44 13.20
C GLU A 41 26.67 -1.76 13.01
N ASN A 42 26.55 -2.57 14.06
CA ASN A 42 25.82 -3.83 14.01
C ASN A 42 24.32 -3.62 13.84
N ILE A 43 23.71 -2.62 14.49
CA ILE A 43 22.31 -2.25 14.26
C ILE A 43 22.11 -1.77 12.81
N ALA A 44 23.04 -0.99 12.26
CA ALA A 44 22.95 -0.56 10.86
C ALA A 44 22.97 -1.76 9.88
N LYS A 45 23.82 -2.77 10.16
CA LYS A 45 23.84 -4.04 9.39
C LYS A 45 22.53 -4.81 9.51
N VAL A 46 21.93 -4.87 10.70
CA VAL A 46 20.59 -5.46 10.91
C VAL A 46 19.54 -4.74 10.08
N ILE A 47 19.48 -3.40 10.15
CA ILE A 47 18.51 -2.59 9.40
C ILE A 47 18.66 -2.82 7.91
N LYS A 48 19.88 -2.78 7.37
CA LYS A 48 20.13 -3.02 5.94
C LYS A 48 19.74 -4.42 5.48
N THR A 49 19.85 -5.42 6.37
CA THR A 49 19.41 -6.79 6.09
C THR A 49 17.88 -6.84 6.00
N LEU A 50 17.18 -6.22 6.94
CA LEU A 50 15.71 -6.14 6.94
C LEU A 50 15.17 -5.31 5.76
N GLU A 51 15.83 -4.21 5.38
CA GLU A 51 15.49 -3.42 4.18
C GLU A 51 15.59 -4.27 2.90
N ALA A 52 16.61 -5.13 2.81
CA ALA A 52 16.78 -6.03 1.67
C ALA A 52 15.68 -7.12 1.62
N GLU A 53 15.30 -7.66 2.78
CA GLU A 53 14.19 -8.62 2.89
C GLU A 53 12.85 -7.96 2.56
N GLU A 54 12.58 -6.76 3.09
CA GLU A 54 11.38 -5.97 2.80
C GLU A 54 11.26 -5.70 1.29
N SER A 55 12.36 -5.26 0.65
CA SER A 55 12.38 -5.02 -0.78
C SER A 55 12.12 -6.30 -1.59
N GLY A 56 12.63 -7.45 -1.14
CA GLY A 56 12.39 -8.75 -1.76
C GLY A 56 10.91 -9.17 -1.64
N LEU A 57 10.32 -8.99 -0.46
CA LEU A 57 8.89 -9.26 -0.23
C LEU A 57 8.01 -8.35 -1.07
N LYS A 58 8.35 -7.06 -1.19
CA LYS A 58 7.63 -6.11 -2.03
C LYS A 58 7.61 -6.56 -3.49
N ALA A 59 8.76 -6.93 -4.05
CA ALA A 59 8.86 -7.40 -5.43
C ALA A 59 7.98 -8.65 -5.67
N GLU A 60 7.94 -9.57 -4.72
CA GLU A 60 7.12 -10.78 -4.80
C GLU A 60 5.61 -10.46 -4.67
N ILE A 61 5.23 -9.55 -3.78
CA ILE A 61 3.85 -9.04 -3.65
C ILE A 61 3.41 -8.37 -4.95
N ASP A 62 4.26 -7.53 -5.54
CA ASP A 62 3.95 -6.83 -6.79
C ASP A 62 3.77 -7.84 -7.94
N ARG A 63 4.63 -8.86 -8.02
CA ARG A 63 4.51 -9.97 -8.98
C ARG A 63 3.21 -10.74 -8.80
N MET A 64 2.87 -11.11 -7.57
CA MET A 64 1.64 -11.83 -7.24
C MET A 64 0.39 -10.99 -7.53
N THR A 65 0.42 -9.71 -7.20
CA THR A 65 -0.66 -8.76 -7.45
C THR A 65 -0.87 -8.56 -8.95
N GLY A 66 0.21 -8.45 -9.72
CA GLY A 66 0.16 -8.43 -11.19
C GLY A 66 -0.49 -9.69 -11.76
N ARG A 67 -0.06 -10.88 -11.31
CA ARG A 67 -0.66 -12.16 -11.73
C ARG A 67 -2.15 -12.24 -11.38
N LYS A 68 -2.54 -11.83 -10.17
CA LYS A 68 -3.94 -11.77 -9.74
C LYS A 68 -4.76 -10.85 -10.64
N SER A 69 -4.22 -9.67 -10.98
CA SER A 69 -4.86 -8.70 -11.86
C SER A 69 -5.09 -9.27 -13.27
N THR A 70 -4.07 -9.93 -13.85
CA THR A 70 -4.20 -10.59 -15.16
C THR A 70 -5.29 -11.65 -15.16
N ILE A 71 -5.33 -12.51 -14.14
CA ILE A 71 -6.39 -13.53 -14.01
C ILE A 71 -7.76 -12.86 -13.88
N ALA A 72 -7.88 -11.82 -13.06
CA ALA A 72 -9.14 -11.08 -12.89
C ALA A 72 -9.62 -10.45 -14.19
N ASN A 73 -8.70 -9.88 -14.99
CA ASN A 73 -9.01 -9.31 -16.30
C ASN A 73 -9.45 -10.38 -17.30
N ASN A 74 -8.78 -11.54 -17.33
CA ASN A 74 -9.19 -12.66 -18.17
C ASN A 74 -10.59 -13.18 -17.79
N ILE A 75 -10.90 -13.29 -16.49
CA ILE A 75 -12.24 -13.65 -16.01
C ILE A 75 -13.28 -12.64 -16.50
N LYS A 76 -13.00 -11.34 -16.38
CA LYS A 76 -13.90 -10.29 -16.88
C LYS A 76 -14.09 -10.39 -18.41
N GLY A 77 -13.01 -10.58 -19.15
CA GLY A 77 -13.04 -10.73 -20.61
C GLY A 77 -13.88 -11.94 -21.05
N LEU A 78 -13.71 -13.09 -20.39
CA LEU A 78 -14.50 -14.29 -20.68
C LEU A 78 -15.99 -14.11 -20.36
N LYS A 79 -16.31 -13.44 -19.24
CA LYS A 79 -17.71 -13.10 -18.90
C LYS A 79 -18.31 -12.18 -19.95
N TYR A 80 -17.59 -11.15 -20.38
CA TYR A 80 -18.05 -10.21 -21.40
C TYR A 80 -18.26 -10.90 -22.75
N TYR A 81 -17.31 -11.73 -23.17
CA TYR A 81 -17.43 -12.52 -24.39
C TYR A 81 -18.70 -13.40 -24.35
N LEU A 82 -18.87 -14.18 -23.28
CA LEU A 82 -20.03 -15.04 -23.10
C LEU A 82 -21.35 -14.26 -23.10
N GLN A 83 -21.39 -13.12 -22.39
CA GLN A 83 -22.55 -12.22 -22.40
C GLN A 83 -22.85 -11.74 -23.84
N SER A 84 -21.84 -11.29 -24.57
CA SER A 84 -22.02 -10.77 -25.93
C SER A 84 -22.51 -11.82 -26.92
N GLU A 85 -22.06 -13.08 -26.80
CA GLU A 85 -22.52 -14.17 -27.65
C GLU A 85 -23.97 -14.58 -27.32
N LEU A 86 -24.33 -14.58 -26.03
CA LEU A 86 -25.71 -14.83 -25.60
C LEU A 86 -26.68 -13.73 -26.05
N GLU A 87 -26.27 -12.46 -25.96
CA GLU A 87 -27.04 -11.32 -26.44
C GLU A 87 -27.24 -11.35 -27.97
N LYS A 88 -26.21 -11.75 -28.75
CA LYS A 88 -26.31 -11.90 -30.22
C LYS A 88 -27.35 -12.94 -30.64
N ILE A 89 -27.47 -14.03 -29.88
CA ILE A 89 -28.40 -15.13 -30.16
C ILE A 89 -29.77 -14.88 -29.51
N GLY A 90 -29.91 -13.82 -28.70
CA GLY A 90 -31.15 -13.48 -28.00
C GLY A 90 -31.50 -14.47 -26.89
N MET A 91 -30.50 -15.11 -26.28
CA MET A 91 -30.69 -16.13 -25.27
C MET A 91 -30.28 -15.61 -23.88
N ASP A 92 -31.27 -15.35 -23.03
CA ASP A 92 -31.03 -14.78 -21.70
C ASP A 92 -30.63 -15.84 -20.66
N LYS A 93 -30.84 -17.13 -20.94
CA LYS A 93 -30.56 -18.23 -20.01
C LYS A 93 -30.06 -19.48 -20.73
N VAL A 94 -28.98 -20.05 -20.21
CA VAL A 94 -28.43 -21.35 -20.61
C VAL A 94 -28.37 -22.25 -19.39
N GLU A 95 -29.06 -23.38 -19.43
CA GLU A 95 -28.95 -24.44 -18.44
C GLU A 95 -27.96 -25.49 -18.95
N GLY A 96 -26.79 -25.55 -18.32
CA GLY A 96 -25.80 -26.61 -18.55
C GLY A 96 -25.96 -27.75 -17.54
N GLN A 97 -25.22 -28.83 -17.76
CA GLN A 97 -25.24 -30.02 -16.90
C GLN A 97 -24.76 -29.74 -15.46
N HIS A 98 -23.88 -28.75 -15.27
CA HIS A 98 -23.30 -28.41 -13.97
C HIS A 98 -23.56 -26.97 -13.53
N PHE A 99 -23.91 -26.07 -14.46
CA PHE A 99 -24.07 -24.64 -14.17
C PHE A 99 -25.22 -24.04 -14.99
N THR A 100 -25.96 -23.12 -14.38
CA THR A 100 -26.92 -22.27 -15.08
C THR A 100 -26.31 -20.89 -15.27
N ILE A 101 -26.26 -20.41 -16.51
CA ILE A 101 -25.80 -19.08 -16.89
C ILE A 101 -27.05 -18.26 -17.24
N ALA A 102 -27.20 -17.10 -16.62
CA ALA A 102 -28.32 -16.20 -16.94
C ALA A 102 -27.81 -14.75 -17.02
N ILE A 103 -28.29 -14.01 -18.01
CA ILE A 103 -28.13 -12.57 -18.08
C ILE A 103 -29.25 -11.96 -17.23
N GLN A 104 -28.85 -11.17 -16.23
CA GLN A 104 -29.77 -10.48 -15.33
C GLN A 104 -29.61 -8.98 -15.49
N LYS A 105 -30.71 -8.24 -15.31
CA LYS A 105 -30.66 -6.78 -15.26
C LYS A 105 -29.98 -6.37 -13.95
N ASN A 106 -28.88 -5.64 -14.07
CA ASN A 106 -28.26 -4.99 -12.92
C ASN A 106 -29.16 -3.88 -12.38
N ASN A 107 -28.96 -3.50 -11.12
CA ASN A 107 -29.64 -2.33 -10.55
C ASN A 107 -29.41 -1.10 -11.44
N PRO A 108 -30.44 -0.26 -11.65
CA PRO A 108 -30.30 0.94 -12.45
C PRO A 108 -29.23 1.85 -11.85
N SER A 109 -28.20 2.13 -12.64
CA SER A 109 -27.17 3.12 -12.31
C SER A 109 -27.36 4.36 -13.19
N ALA A 110 -27.19 5.54 -12.59
CA ALA A 110 -27.17 6.78 -13.34
C ALA A 110 -25.87 6.83 -14.15
N ARG A 111 -26.00 6.78 -15.49
CA ARG A 111 -24.89 7.09 -16.39
C ARG A 111 -24.86 8.61 -16.57
N VAL A 112 -23.79 9.23 -16.06
CA VAL A 112 -23.57 10.66 -16.22
C VAL A 112 -22.70 10.86 -17.46
N ASP A 113 -23.30 11.33 -18.55
CA ASP A 113 -22.55 11.62 -19.78
C ASP A 113 -21.91 13.03 -19.75
N ASP A 114 -22.46 13.95 -18.94
CA ASP A 114 -21.94 15.31 -18.76
C ASP A 114 -22.28 15.85 -17.36
N GLU A 115 -21.29 15.87 -16.47
CA GLU A 115 -21.43 16.36 -15.09
C GLU A 115 -21.79 17.85 -15.03
N SER A 116 -21.41 18.63 -16.04
CA SER A 116 -21.63 20.09 -16.08
C SER A 116 -23.11 20.45 -16.20
N LYS A 117 -23.91 19.54 -16.76
CA LYS A 117 -25.38 19.70 -16.88
C LYS A 117 -26.13 19.25 -15.63
N LEU A 118 -25.45 18.63 -14.67
CA LEU A 118 -26.03 18.10 -13.44
C LEU A 118 -25.89 19.07 -12.26
N THR A 119 -25.99 20.37 -12.51
CA THR A 119 -25.82 21.44 -11.49
C THR A 119 -26.72 21.23 -10.25
N ALA A 120 -27.88 20.59 -10.39
CA ALA A 120 -28.78 20.26 -9.29
C ALA A 120 -28.30 19.08 -8.38
N TYR A 121 -27.31 18.30 -8.83
CA TYR A 121 -26.77 17.13 -8.15
C TYR A 121 -25.29 17.29 -7.75
N LEU A 122 -24.67 18.44 -8.07
CA LEU A 122 -23.32 18.76 -7.66
C LEU A 122 -23.33 19.26 -6.21
N ILE A 123 -22.52 18.63 -5.36
CA ILE A 123 -22.32 19.05 -3.97
C ILE A 123 -21.08 19.95 -3.93
N GLU A 124 -21.23 21.18 -3.43
CA GLU A 124 -20.09 22.07 -3.18
C GLU A 124 -19.15 21.44 -2.14
N GLN A 125 -17.88 21.23 -2.50
CA GLN A 125 -16.91 20.69 -1.56
C GLN A 125 -16.45 21.78 -0.58
N PRO A 126 -16.29 21.46 0.72
CA PRO A 126 -15.77 22.41 1.70
C PRO A 126 -14.37 22.87 1.31
N LYS A 127 -14.03 24.13 1.64
CA LYS A 127 -12.71 24.73 1.39
C LYS A 127 -11.60 23.80 1.90
N LYS A 128 -10.87 23.19 0.96
CA LYS A 128 -9.75 22.30 1.28
C LYS A 128 -8.54 23.13 1.67
N LEU A 129 -8.00 22.90 2.86
CA LEU A 129 -6.78 23.56 3.34
C LEU A 129 -5.61 23.23 2.41
N ASP A 130 -4.99 24.26 1.82
CA ASP A 130 -3.75 24.11 1.08
C ASP A 130 -2.56 24.11 2.05
N LYS A 131 -2.16 22.92 2.46
CA LYS A 131 -1.01 22.72 3.36
C LYS A 131 0.33 23.11 2.74
N LYS A 132 0.43 23.21 1.39
CA LYS A 132 1.68 23.60 0.74
C LYS A 132 1.88 25.10 0.81
N ALA A 133 0.86 25.87 0.45
CA ALA A 133 0.87 27.33 0.60
C ALA A 133 1.09 27.72 2.07
N LEU A 134 0.38 27.07 3.00
CA LEU A 134 0.59 27.24 4.43
C LEU A 134 2.04 26.98 4.86
N LEU A 135 2.68 25.92 4.35
CA LEU A 135 4.07 25.59 4.69
C LEU A 135 5.07 26.61 4.11
N GLU A 136 4.81 27.16 2.91
CA GLU A 136 5.63 28.21 2.32
C GLU A 136 5.53 29.51 3.11
N ASP A 137 4.32 29.91 3.51
CA ASP A 137 4.08 31.09 4.34
C ASP A 137 4.73 30.96 5.72
N LEU A 138 4.58 29.79 6.37
CA LEU A 138 5.23 29.51 7.66
C LEU A 138 6.77 29.46 7.56
N LYS A 139 7.33 29.02 6.42
CA LYS A 139 8.79 29.05 6.17
C LYS A 139 9.29 30.46 5.87
N ALA A 140 8.46 31.31 5.28
CA ALA A 140 8.76 32.71 4.99
C ALA A 140 8.64 33.62 6.23
N GLY A 141 8.21 33.07 7.38
CA GLY A 141 8.06 33.80 8.63
C GLY A 141 6.72 34.54 8.77
N VAL A 142 5.72 34.19 7.96
CA VAL A 142 4.36 34.70 8.11
C VAL A 142 3.68 33.96 9.26
N GLU A 143 3.27 34.67 10.30
CA GLU A 143 2.44 34.10 11.37
C GLU A 143 1.04 33.78 10.82
N VAL A 144 0.73 32.48 10.76
CA VAL A 144 -0.62 32.00 10.40
C VAL A 144 -1.30 31.52 11.66
N GLU A 145 -2.38 32.20 12.06
CA GLU A 145 -3.18 31.83 13.22
C GLU A 145 -3.73 30.41 13.07
N GLY A 146 -3.28 29.48 13.92
CA GLY A 146 -3.67 28.07 13.88
C GLY A 146 -2.67 27.11 13.21
N ALA A 147 -1.48 27.56 12.82
CA ALA A 147 -0.43 26.66 12.33
C ALA A 147 0.97 27.02 12.86
N GLU A 148 1.72 26.00 13.29
CA GLU A 148 3.09 26.14 13.79
C GLU A 148 4.07 25.35 12.92
N LEU A 149 5.29 25.87 12.75
CA LEU A 149 6.36 25.18 12.06
C LEU A 149 7.03 24.14 12.97
N TYR A 150 6.71 22.86 12.78
CA TYR A 150 7.34 21.75 13.50
C TYR A 150 8.42 21.06 12.65
N GLN A 151 9.63 20.93 13.19
CA GLN A 151 10.72 20.17 12.57
C GLN A 151 11.27 19.09 13.50
N GLY A 152 10.96 17.83 13.20
CA GLY A 152 11.54 16.66 13.88
C GLY A 152 12.94 16.29 13.36
N ARG A 153 13.69 15.51 14.16
CA ARG A 153 14.97 14.90 13.76
C ARG A 153 14.77 13.39 13.56
N SER A 154 15.24 12.83 12.45
CA SER A 154 15.20 11.38 12.17
C SER A 154 16.60 10.83 11.92
N LEU A 155 16.88 9.60 12.36
CA LEU A 155 18.11 8.88 12.07
C LEU A 155 18.20 8.56 10.57
N ARG A 156 19.38 8.72 9.96
CA ARG A 156 19.61 8.39 8.54
C ARG A 156 20.84 7.51 8.40
N ILE A 157 20.64 6.31 7.85
CA ILE A 157 21.71 5.35 7.52
C ILE A 157 21.94 5.44 6.01
N ARG A 158 23.18 5.72 5.59
CA ARG A 158 23.59 5.77 4.17
C ARG A 158 24.44 4.57 3.83
#